data_AF-A0A6J6UGD7-F1
#
_entry.id   AF-A0A6J6UGD7-F1
#
_cell.length_a   1.000
_cell.length_b   1.000
_cell.length_c   1.000
_cell.angle_alpha   90.00
_cell.angle_beta   90.00
_cell.angle_gamma   90.00
#
_symmetry.space_group_name_H-M   'P 1'
#
loop_
_entity.id
_entity.type
_entity.pdbx_description
1 polymer ?
#
loop_
_entity_poly.entity_id
_entity_poly.type
_entity_poly.pdbx_seq_one_letter_code
_entity_poly.pdbx_strand_id
1 'polypeptide(L)'
;MRKLADEFLPDLHLRFILDRYATYSGSDPRKAPAVLASIAFVEESFGAWHIKGGLGTLATLVHQRCVDVGVDFHFNSRVVEITTEKGRATGIQLADGSFIAADAVVTNADASITYNALIKGNTTKLRKVRRNLSKADPSIAGFSVLLGVRKDESEPLSHHTVLFPDDYDAEFNSIFSSKTPVEKPTIYICAPKDDAMTKDMTLESWSILVNAPHHGVNGFDWSNQEFNRTYANSIIDQIEEHGIPIRTRLESFSFRTPADLETAVNAPGGSIYGTSSNGARAAFMRAKNRSPIKNLYCVGGSAHPGGGLPLVGMSGEIVANAVGGARNVQPLRN
;
A
#
# COMPACT_ATOMS: atom_id res chain seq x y z
N MET A 1 -7.63 -11.73 15.08
CA MET A 1 -7.56 -12.75 14.02
C MET A 1 -7.09 -14.05 14.64
N ARG A 2 -5.86 -14.11 15.15
CA ARG A 2 -5.27 -15.33 15.73
C ARG A 2 -6.16 -16.09 16.72
N LYS A 3 -6.76 -15.39 17.71
CA LYS A 3 -7.68 -16.03 18.67
C LYS A 3 -8.85 -16.77 18.02
N LEU A 4 -9.42 -16.21 16.94
CA LEU A 4 -10.49 -16.85 16.18
C LEU A 4 -9.95 -18.07 15.43
N ALA A 5 -8.76 -17.96 14.84
CA ALA A 5 -8.10 -19.07 14.16
C ALA A 5 -7.85 -20.25 15.13
N ASP A 6 -7.31 -19.97 16.31
CA ASP A 6 -7.01 -20.99 17.33
C ASP A 6 -8.27 -21.68 17.87
N GLU A 7 -9.40 -20.97 17.94
CA GLU A 7 -10.67 -21.50 18.42
C GLU A 7 -11.35 -22.41 17.39
N PHE A 8 -11.34 -22.02 16.11
CA PHE A 8 -12.16 -22.68 15.07
C PHE A 8 -11.39 -23.58 14.10
N LEU A 9 -10.06 -23.42 13.98
CA LEU A 9 -9.26 -24.16 13.00
C LEU A 9 -8.27 -25.10 13.72
N PRO A 10 -8.46 -26.42 13.66
CA PRO A 10 -7.56 -27.36 14.34
C PRO A 10 -6.22 -27.52 13.60
N ASP A 11 -6.20 -27.37 12.28
CA ASP A 11 -5.00 -27.49 11.45
C ASP A 11 -4.18 -26.20 11.45
N LEU A 12 -2.85 -26.33 11.61
CA LEU A 12 -1.92 -25.19 11.69
C LEU A 12 -1.85 -24.40 10.37
N HIS A 13 -1.88 -25.07 9.22
CA HIS A 13 -1.79 -24.43 7.92
C HIS A 13 -3.06 -23.61 7.62
N LEU A 14 -4.23 -24.09 8.02
CA LEU A 14 -5.47 -23.31 7.93
C LEU A 14 -5.40 -22.03 8.78
N ARG A 15 -4.74 -22.08 9.96
CA ARG A 15 -4.51 -20.88 10.77
C ARG A 15 -3.58 -19.90 10.06
N PHE A 16 -2.50 -20.37 9.44
CA PHE A 16 -1.59 -19.52 8.66
C PHE A 16 -2.31 -18.81 7.52
N ILE A 17 -3.20 -19.52 6.81
CA ILE A 17 -4.05 -18.91 5.77
C ILE A 17 -4.93 -17.81 6.38
N LEU A 18 -5.60 -18.06 7.50
CA LEU A 18 -6.47 -17.05 8.13
C LEU A 18 -5.67 -15.84 8.64
N ASP A 19 -4.49 -16.06 9.22
CA ASP A 19 -3.62 -15.01 9.73
C ASP A 19 -3.06 -14.12 8.62
N ARG A 20 -2.77 -14.69 7.46
CA ARG A 20 -2.30 -13.95 6.28
C ARG A 20 -3.22 -12.78 5.95
N TYR A 21 -4.53 -12.91 6.14
CA TYR A 21 -5.47 -11.79 5.89
C TYR A 21 -5.27 -10.57 6.79
N ALA A 22 -4.51 -10.68 7.91
CA ALA A 22 -4.09 -9.50 8.67
C ALA A 22 -3.10 -8.62 7.88
N THR A 23 -2.27 -9.22 7.02
CA THR A 23 -1.25 -8.52 6.22
C THR A 23 -1.86 -7.71 5.08
N TYR A 24 -3.11 -8.01 4.67
CA TYR A 24 -3.89 -7.21 3.70
C TYR A 24 -4.25 -5.81 4.24
N SER A 25 -4.01 -5.57 5.54
CA SER A 25 -4.08 -4.23 6.15
C SER A 25 -2.76 -3.83 6.83
N GLY A 26 -1.70 -4.58 6.56
CA GLY A 26 -0.38 -4.44 7.17
C GLY A 26 -0.36 -4.54 8.69
N SER A 27 -1.11 -5.47 9.26
CA SER A 27 -1.30 -5.63 10.70
C SER A 27 -0.74 -6.96 11.21
N ASP A 28 -0.46 -7.02 12.52
CA ASP A 28 -0.05 -8.25 13.22
C ASP A 28 -1.31 -9.11 13.49
N PRO A 29 -1.40 -10.37 13.01
CA PRO A 29 -2.59 -11.20 13.19
C PRO A 29 -2.95 -11.46 14.66
N ARG A 30 -1.96 -11.37 15.56
CA ARG A 30 -2.11 -11.53 17.01
C ARG A 30 -2.82 -10.33 17.65
N LYS A 31 -2.75 -9.15 17.00
CA LYS A 31 -3.36 -7.88 17.46
C LYS A 31 -4.53 -7.42 16.59
N ALA A 32 -4.64 -7.92 15.36
CA ALA A 32 -5.66 -7.52 14.42
C ALA A 32 -7.06 -7.97 14.85
N PRO A 33 -8.11 -7.16 14.65
CA PRO A 33 -9.48 -7.52 14.98
C PRO A 33 -10.01 -8.65 14.08
N ALA A 34 -10.90 -9.49 14.59
CA ALA A 34 -11.48 -10.63 13.85
C ALA A 34 -12.27 -10.22 12.60
N VAL A 35 -12.74 -8.97 12.52
CA VAL A 35 -13.45 -8.44 11.34
C VAL A 35 -12.62 -8.53 10.05
N LEU A 36 -11.28 -8.60 10.13
CA LEU A 36 -10.44 -8.78 8.94
C LEU A 36 -10.63 -10.14 8.26
N ALA A 37 -11.19 -11.14 8.95
CA ALA A 37 -11.59 -12.41 8.32
C ALA A 37 -12.65 -12.23 7.23
N SER A 38 -13.39 -11.11 7.24
CA SER A 38 -14.31 -10.76 6.15
C SER A 38 -13.61 -10.57 4.81
N ILE A 39 -12.30 -10.27 4.79
CA ILE A 39 -11.53 -10.16 3.54
C ILE A 39 -11.49 -11.53 2.84
N ALA A 40 -11.29 -12.61 3.60
CA ALA A 40 -11.32 -13.97 3.07
C ALA A 40 -12.67 -14.30 2.45
N PHE A 41 -13.76 -13.95 3.15
CA PHE A 41 -15.11 -14.12 2.63
C PHE A 41 -15.34 -13.32 1.33
N VAL A 42 -14.85 -12.08 1.26
CA VAL A 42 -14.99 -11.25 0.06
C VAL A 42 -14.26 -11.87 -1.13
N GLU A 43 -13.01 -12.32 -0.93
CA GLU A 43 -12.22 -12.96 -1.98
C GLU A 43 -12.85 -14.28 -2.43
N GLU A 44 -13.32 -15.12 -1.51
CA GLU A 44 -13.97 -16.39 -1.82
C GLU A 44 -15.34 -16.22 -2.50
N SER A 45 -16.15 -15.25 -2.04
CA SER A 45 -17.54 -15.10 -2.49
C SER A 45 -17.67 -14.30 -3.78
N PHE A 46 -16.83 -13.29 -3.98
CA PHE A 46 -16.91 -12.41 -5.15
C PHE A 46 -15.82 -12.72 -6.19
N GLY A 47 -14.74 -13.39 -5.78
CA GLY A 47 -13.62 -13.77 -6.63
C GLY A 47 -12.47 -12.76 -6.63
N ALA A 48 -11.44 -13.11 -7.39
CA ALA A 48 -10.27 -12.26 -7.66
C ALA A 48 -10.17 -12.00 -9.17
N TRP A 49 -9.79 -10.78 -9.54
CA TRP A 49 -9.70 -10.37 -10.94
C TRP A 49 -8.30 -9.89 -11.30
N HIS A 50 -7.88 -10.22 -12.51
CA HIS A 50 -6.67 -9.71 -13.13
C HIS A 50 -7.01 -8.73 -14.24
N ILE A 51 -6.32 -7.59 -14.27
CA ILE A 51 -6.45 -6.59 -15.34
C ILE A 51 -5.40 -6.94 -16.40
N LYS A 52 -5.85 -7.12 -17.64
CA LYS A 52 -4.96 -7.36 -18.78
C LYS A 52 -3.92 -6.24 -18.90
N GLY A 53 -2.64 -6.61 -19.07
CA GLY A 53 -1.49 -5.70 -19.03
C GLY A 53 -1.03 -5.34 -17.61
N GLY A 54 -1.63 -5.95 -16.58
CA GLY A 54 -1.32 -5.72 -15.18
C GLY A 54 -2.01 -4.50 -14.56
N LEU A 55 -1.81 -4.35 -13.25
CA LEU A 55 -2.49 -3.33 -12.44
C LEU A 55 -2.14 -1.88 -12.85
N GLY A 56 -0.96 -1.66 -13.44
CA GLY A 56 -0.53 -0.35 -13.93
C GLY A 56 -1.48 0.23 -14.99
N THR A 57 -2.15 -0.62 -15.78
CA THR A 57 -3.16 -0.24 -16.76
C THR A 57 -4.32 0.54 -16.14
N LEU A 58 -4.71 0.20 -14.90
CA LEU A 58 -5.80 0.91 -14.21
C LEU A 58 -5.45 2.39 -14.01
N ALA A 59 -4.21 2.69 -13.61
CA ALA A 59 -3.77 4.07 -13.41
C ALA A 59 -3.78 4.86 -14.72
N THR A 60 -3.32 4.24 -15.83
CA THR A 60 -3.36 4.84 -17.16
C THR A 60 -4.78 5.13 -17.62
N LEU A 61 -5.71 4.19 -17.44
CA LEU A 61 -7.10 4.35 -17.84
C LEU A 61 -7.82 5.42 -17.01
N VAL A 62 -7.57 5.48 -15.70
CA VAL A 62 -8.11 6.54 -14.83
C VAL A 62 -7.55 7.91 -15.24
N HIS A 63 -6.24 8.01 -15.49
CA HIS A 63 -5.63 9.25 -15.99
C HIS A 63 -6.28 9.69 -17.30
N GLN A 64 -6.41 8.80 -18.28
CA GLN A 64 -7.04 9.10 -19.55
C GLN A 64 -8.47 9.59 -19.35
N ARG A 65 -9.26 8.91 -18.50
CA ARG A 65 -10.63 9.32 -18.22
C ARG A 65 -10.70 10.72 -17.58
N CYS A 66 -9.76 11.06 -16.70
CA CYS A 66 -9.66 12.40 -16.13
C CYS A 66 -9.39 13.46 -17.22
N VAL A 67 -8.47 13.18 -18.14
CA VAL A 67 -8.18 14.08 -19.28
C VAL A 67 -9.42 14.25 -20.17
N ASP A 68 -10.14 13.16 -20.48
CA ASP A 68 -11.34 13.19 -21.32
C ASP A 68 -12.46 14.06 -20.73
N VAL A 69 -12.51 14.22 -19.40
CA VAL A 69 -13.48 15.09 -18.70
C VAL A 69 -12.91 16.47 -18.34
N GLY A 70 -11.74 16.82 -18.87
CA GLY A 70 -11.15 18.15 -18.76
C GLY A 70 -10.32 18.42 -17.51
N VAL A 71 -9.77 17.38 -16.86
CA VAL A 71 -8.84 17.55 -15.74
C VAL A 71 -7.43 17.85 -16.26
N ASP A 72 -6.84 18.95 -15.80
CA ASP A 72 -5.45 19.31 -16.08
C ASP A 72 -4.47 18.55 -15.17
N PHE A 73 -3.36 18.06 -15.76
CA PHE A 73 -2.28 17.40 -15.04
C PHE A 73 -0.98 18.20 -15.14
N HIS A 74 -0.42 18.52 -13.97
CA HIS A 74 0.88 19.19 -13.85
C HIS A 74 1.91 18.22 -13.22
N PHE A 75 2.68 17.55 -14.09
CA PHE A 75 3.76 16.66 -13.66
C PHE A 75 5.03 17.45 -13.30
N ASN A 76 5.89 16.84 -12.48
CA ASN A 76 7.12 17.46 -11.98
C ASN A 76 6.89 18.77 -11.19
N SER A 77 5.67 18.99 -10.70
CA SER A 77 5.26 20.19 -9.95
C SER A 77 5.11 19.86 -8.46
N ARG A 78 6.22 19.73 -7.74
CA ARG A 78 6.19 19.35 -6.31
C ARG A 78 5.50 20.43 -5.47
N VAL A 79 4.40 20.07 -4.83
CA VAL A 79 3.73 20.91 -3.82
C VAL A 79 4.56 20.94 -2.54
N VAL A 80 4.85 22.13 -2.04
CA VAL A 80 5.63 22.33 -0.79
C VAL A 80 4.82 22.94 0.33
N GLU A 81 3.67 23.55 0.03
CA GLU A 81 2.77 24.09 1.04
C GLU A 81 1.31 24.09 0.57
N ILE A 82 0.40 23.79 1.50
CA ILE A 82 -1.02 24.07 1.40
C ILE A 82 -1.28 25.37 2.15
N THR A 83 -1.56 26.43 1.40
CA THR A 83 -1.79 27.76 1.97
C THR A 83 -3.14 27.82 2.68
N THR A 84 -3.19 28.54 3.80
CA THR A 84 -4.44 28.71 4.56
C THR A 84 -4.61 30.14 5.04
N GLU A 85 -5.84 30.63 5.01
CA GLU A 85 -6.23 31.93 5.56
C GLU A 85 -7.47 31.77 6.45
N LYS A 86 -7.45 32.35 7.66
CA LYS A 86 -8.57 32.30 8.63
C LYS A 86 -9.11 30.88 8.87
N GLY A 87 -8.22 29.87 8.79
CA GLY A 87 -8.54 28.47 9.00
C GLY A 87 -9.28 27.79 7.83
N ARG A 88 -9.15 28.32 6.61
CA ARG A 88 -9.63 27.77 5.34
C ARG A 88 -8.44 27.60 4.38
N ALA A 89 -8.40 26.51 3.61
CA ALA A 89 -7.42 26.36 2.55
C ALA A 89 -7.70 27.31 1.37
N THR A 90 -6.66 27.89 0.80
CA THR A 90 -6.75 28.92 -0.25
C THR A 90 -6.05 28.54 -1.55
N GLY A 91 -5.27 27.47 -1.55
CA GLY A 91 -4.45 27.07 -2.68
C GLY A 91 -3.20 26.33 -2.25
N ILE A 92 -2.28 26.14 -3.19
CA ILE A 92 -1.02 25.42 -3.00
C ILE A 92 0.17 26.26 -3.50
N GLN A 93 1.30 26.07 -2.84
CA GLN A 93 2.60 26.60 -3.24
C GLN A 93 3.44 25.47 -3.83
N LEU A 94 4.05 25.71 -4.98
CA LEU A 94 4.97 24.79 -5.63
C LEU A 94 6.42 25.11 -5.26
N ALA A 95 7.31 24.11 -5.43
CA ALA A 95 8.73 24.21 -5.10
C ALA A 95 9.48 25.28 -5.90
N ASP A 96 9.00 25.62 -7.09
CA ASP A 96 9.54 26.67 -7.96
C ASP A 96 9.15 28.09 -7.54
N GLY A 97 8.30 28.23 -6.51
CA GLY A 97 7.78 29.53 -6.07
C GLY A 97 6.44 29.92 -6.70
N SER A 98 5.87 29.11 -7.59
CA SER A 98 4.54 29.35 -8.16
C SER A 98 3.43 29.10 -7.15
N PHE A 99 2.39 29.96 -7.17
CA PHE A 99 1.19 29.82 -6.36
C PHE A 99 -0.03 29.50 -7.23
N ILE A 100 -0.79 28.49 -6.83
CA ILE A 100 -2.04 28.09 -7.49
C ILE A 100 -3.19 28.28 -6.50
N ALA A 101 -4.06 29.24 -6.78
CA ALA A 101 -5.27 29.49 -6.00
C ALA A 101 -6.30 28.38 -6.21
N ALA A 102 -7.00 27.99 -5.14
CA ALA A 102 -8.07 27.00 -5.22
C ALA A 102 -9.16 27.24 -4.17
N ASP A 103 -10.41 27.02 -4.56
CA ASP A 103 -11.55 27.07 -3.64
C ASP A 103 -11.55 25.90 -2.64
N ALA A 104 -11.03 24.76 -3.09
CA ALA A 104 -10.89 23.53 -2.33
C ALA A 104 -9.59 22.82 -2.70
N VAL A 105 -8.94 22.22 -1.71
CA VAL A 105 -7.71 21.43 -1.88
C VAL A 105 -8.01 20.00 -1.43
N VAL A 106 -7.77 19.05 -2.33
CA VAL A 106 -7.79 17.61 -2.02
C VAL A 106 -6.35 17.12 -2.06
N THR A 107 -5.87 16.54 -0.95
CA THR A 107 -4.52 15.98 -0.87
C THR A 107 -4.58 14.46 -0.80
N ASN A 108 -3.86 13.82 -1.72
CA ASN A 108 -3.57 12.38 -1.72
C ASN A 108 -2.16 12.09 -1.17
N ALA A 109 -1.41 13.11 -0.74
CA ALA A 109 -0.17 12.89 -0.01
C ALA A 109 -0.48 12.26 1.35
N ASP A 110 0.48 11.50 1.91
CA ASP A 110 0.30 10.88 3.21
C ASP A 110 -0.18 11.90 4.26
N ALA A 111 -1.15 11.51 5.09
CA ALA A 111 -1.77 12.41 6.05
C ALA A 111 -0.73 13.01 7.03
N SER A 112 0.28 12.25 7.43
CA SER A 112 1.37 12.76 8.27
C SER A 112 2.16 13.85 7.56
N ILE A 113 2.48 13.68 6.27
CA ILE A 113 3.16 14.68 5.45
C ILE A 113 2.27 15.92 5.28
N THR A 114 0.99 15.71 4.94
CA THR A 114 0.01 16.79 4.80
C THR A 114 -0.05 17.66 6.06
N TYR A 115 -0.26 17.05 7.23
CA TYR A 115 -0.50 17.81 8.46
C TYR A 115 0.77 18.33 9.12
N ASN A 116 1.91 17.67 8.94
CA ASN A 116 3.15 18.04 9.63
C ASN A 116 4.13 18.83 8.76
N ALA A 117 4.12 18.64 7.44
CA ALA A 117 5.07 19.27 6.52
C ALA A 117 4.40 20.30 5.59
N LEU A 118 3.27 19.96 4.97
CA LEU A 118 2.65 20.83 3.96
C LEU A 118 1.83 21.99 4.56
N ILE A 119 1.40 21.91 5.81
CA ILE A 119 0.69 23.01 6.47
C ILE A 119 1.61 23.71 7.46
N LYS A 120 2.02 24.93 7.10
CA LYS A 120 2.87 25.77 7.96
C LYS A 120 2.07 26.34 9.14
N GLY A 121 2.80 26.60 10.22
CA GLY A 121 2.27 27.21 11.43
C GLY A 121 1.66 26.24 12.44
N ASN A 122 1.45 26.75 13.65
CA ASN A 122 0.92 25.99 14.77
C ASN A 122 -0.55 26.37 15.03
N THR A 123 -1.45 25.78 14.24
CA THR A 123 -2.90 25.98 14.43
C THR A 123 -3.46 24.98 15.44
N THR A 124 -4.16 25.50 16.45
CA THR A 124 -4.81 24.68 17.49
C THR A 124 -5.81 23.68 16.91
N LYS A 125 -6.40 23.98 15.74
CA LYS A 125 -7.31 23.09 15.00
C LYS A 125 -6.65 21.77 14.61
N LEU A 126 -5.34 21.76 14.36
CA LEU A 126 -4.61 20.55 13.95
C LEU A 126 -4.06 19.73 15.12
N ARG A 127 -4.09 20.26 16.35
CA ARG A 127 -3.48 19.59 17.52
C ARG A 127 -3.99 18.16 17.72
N LYS A 128 -5.29 17.94 17.55
CA LYS A 128 -5.89 16.59 17.72
C LYS A 128 -5.45 15.62 16.64
N VAL A 129 -5.48 16.03 15.37
CA VAL A 129 -5.09 15.14 14.26
C VAL A 129 -3.60 14.83 14.29
N ARG A 130 -2.73 15.83 14.53
CA ARG A 130 -1.28 15.64 14.69
C ARG A 130 -0.97 14.66 15.83
N ARG A 131 -1.61 14.82 16.99
CA ARG A 131 -1.45 13.90 18.14
C ARG A 131 -1.97 12.48 17.86
N ASN A 132 -3.02 12.35 17.05
CA ASN A 132 -3.51 11.03 16.67
C ASN A 132 -2.52 10.34 15.73
N LEU A 133 -2.05 11.05 14.70
CA LEU A 133 -1.08 10.53 13.74
C LEU A 133 0.24 10.16 14.42
N SER A 134 0.71 10.94 15.40
CA SER A 134 1.94 10.62 16.15
C SER A 134 1.84 9.35 17.03
N LYS A 135 0.63 8.83 17.24
CA LYS A 135 0.36 7.61 17.99
C LYS A 135 -0.08 6.46 17.10
N ALA A 136 -0.27 6.70 15.81
CA ALA A 136 -0.68 5.67 14.88
C ALA A 136 0.55 4.86 14.47
N ASP A 137 0.45 3.54 14.61
CA ASP A 137 1.50 2.64 14.14
C ASP A 137 1.46 2.57 12.60
N PRO A 138 2.60 2.72 11.91
CA PRO A 138 2.67 2.47 10.48
C PRO A 138 2.27 1.03 10.17
N SER A 139 1.68 0.81 9.00
CA SER A 139 1.50 -0.54 8.45
C SER A 139 2.85 -1.16 8.09
N ILE A 140 2.87 -2.48 7.88
CA ILE A 140 4.06 -3.14 7.32
C ILE A 140 4.45 -2.49 5.98
N ALA A 141 5.73 -2.60 5.66
CA ALA A 141 6.23 -2.32 4.32
C ALA A 141 6.35 -3.61 3.50
N GLY A 142 6.78 -3.50 2.25
CA GLY A 142 7.01 -4.65 1.37
C GLY A 142 8.38 -4.60 0.71
N PHE A 143 9.01 -5.75 0.58
CA PHE A 143 10.18 -5.95 -0.28
C PHE A 143 9.75 -6.81 -1.47
N SER A 144 9.90 -6.29 -2.69
CA SER A 144 9.48 -6.97 -3.90
C SER A 144 10.67 -7.43 -4.73
N VAL A 145 10.63 -8.67 -5.23
CA VAL A 145 11.53 -9.18 -6.27
C VAL A 145 10.72 -9.29 -7.56
N LEU A 146 11.20 -8.68 -8.63
CA LEU A 146 10.53 -8.60 -9.92
C LEU A 146 11.35 -9.37 -10.95
N LEU A 147 10.76 -10.41 -11.53
CA LEU A 147 11.45 -11.34 -12.41
C LEU A 147 10.78 -11.40 -13.77
N GLY A 148 11.59 -11.40 -14.82
CA GLY A 148 11.24 -11.99 -16.10
C GLY A 148 11.86 -13.37 -16.18
N VAL A 149 11.05 -14.39 -16.44
CA VAL A 149 11.50 -15.79 -16.53
C VAL A 149 10.97 -16.42 -17.81
N ARG A 150 11.73 -17.33 -18.42
CA ARG A 150 11.23 -18.17 -19.52
C ARG A 150 10.13 -19.09 -19.01
N LYS A 151 9.07 -19.31 -19.78
CA LYS A 151 7.97 -20.24 -19.45
C LYS A 151 8.50 -21.67 -19.25
N ASP A 152 7.86 -22.39 -18.36
CA ASP A 152 8.01 -23.83 -18.22
C ASP A 152 6.60 -24.43 -18.21
N GLU A 153 6.25 -25.10 -19.30
CA GLU A 153 4.92 -25.67 -19.48
C GLU A 153 4.72 -26.97 -18.68
N SER A 154 5.81 -27.56 -18.16
CA SER A 154 5.74 -28.81 -17.40
C SER A 154 5.16 -28.61 -16.00
N GLU A 155 5.45 -27.48 -15.36
CA GLU A 155 4.97 -27.13 -14.01
C GLU A 155 4.54 -25.66 -13.92
N PRO A 156 3.35 -25.32 -14.47
CA PRO A 156 2.89 -23.95 -14.45
C PRO A 156 2.41 -23.53 -13.05
N LEU A 157 2.93 -22.40 -12.54
CA LEU A 157 2.43 -21.82 -11.30
C LEU A 157 0.99 -21.32 -11.44
N SER A 158 0.27 -21.37 -10.31
CA SER A 158 -0.98 -20.64 -10.15
C SER A 158 -0.74 -19.13 -10.24
N HIS A 159 -1.79 -18.37 -10.57
CA HIS A 159 -1.70 -16.91 -10.64
C HIS A 159 -1.18 -16.30 -9.33
N HIS A 160 -1.64 -16.85 -8.19
CA HIS A 160 -1.17 -16.51 -6.86
C HIS A 160 -0.67 -17.77 -6.16
N THR A 161 0.56 -17.74 -5.68
CA THR A 161 1.17 -18.81 -4.88
C THR A 161 1.71 -18.20 -3.59
N VAL A 162 1.55 -18.91 -2.48
CA VAL A 162 2.07 -18.50 -1.18
C VAL A 162 2.89 -19.65 -0.61
N LEU A 163 4.15 -19.37 -0.27
CA LEU A 163 5.03 -20.29 0.43
C LEU A 163 5.12 -19.81 1.89
N PHE A 164 4.55 -20.58 2.81
CA PHE A 164 4.62 -20.29 4.23
C PHE A 164 5.90 -20.89 4.84
N PRO A 165 6.56 -20.19 5.77
CA PRO A 165 7.68 -20.74 6.52
C PRO A 165 7.19 -21.70 7.61
N ASP A 166 8.09 -22.53 8.14
CA ASP A 166 7.79 -23.40 9.29
C ASP A 166 7.42 -22.60 10.55
N ASP A 167 8.08 -21.46 10.79
CA ASP A 167 7.79 -20.53 11.89
C ASP A 167 7.23 -19.22 11.34
N TYR A 168 5.90 -19.14 11.24
CA TYR A 168 5.23 -17.93 10.76
C TYR A 168 5.27 -16.77 11.78
N ASP A 169 5.38 -17.06 13.07
CA ASP A 169 5.41 -16.03 14.10
C ASP A 169 6.75 -15.27 14.10
N ALA A 170 7.83 -15.88 13.62
CA ALA A 170 9.11 -15.22 13.37
C ALA A 170 8.97 -13.98 12.48
N GLU A 171 8.16 -14.03 11.41
CA GLU A 171 7.92 -12.89 10.51
C GLU A 171 7.38 -11.69 11.29
N PHE A 172 6.33 -11.90 12.09
CA PHE A 172 5.69 -10.82 12.84
C PHE A 172 6.56 -10.30 13.99
N ASN A 173 7.35 -11.18 14.62
CA ASN A 173 8.34 -10.77 15.62
C ASN A 173 9.44 -9.90 14.99
N SER A 174 9.96 -10.32 13.83
CA SER A 174 11.00 -9.57 13.12
C SER A 174 10.50 -8.21 12.66
N ILE A 175 9.29 -8.12 12.12
CA ILE A 175 8.76 -6.87 11.56
C ILE A 175 8.31 -5.90 12.65
N PHE A 176 7.50 -6.37 13.62
CA PHE A 176 6.86 -5.47 14.60
C PHE A 176 7.67 -5.27 15.88
N SER A 177 8.60 -6.17 16.22
CA SER A 177 9.39 -6.10 17.45
C SER A 177 10.84 -5.73 17.20
N SER A 178 11.61 -6.57 16.48
CA SER A 178 13.04 -6.30 16.24
C SER A 178 13.27 -5.29 15.11
N LYS A 179 12.26 -5.11 14.25
CA LYS A 179 12.27 -4.23 13.08
C LYS A 179 13.40 -4.54 12.10
N THR A 180 13.62 -5.83 11.89
CA THR A 180 14.61 -6.37 10.96
C THR A 180 13.92 -7.25 9.93
N PRO A 181 14.47 -7.38 8.71
CA PRO A 181 13.98 -8.36 7.74
C PRO A 181 14.07 -9.76 8.35
N VAL A 182 13.01 -10.55 8.19
CA VAL A 182 12.99 -11.95 8.63
C VAL A 182 13.81 -12.80 7.66
N GLU A 183 14.57 -13.77 8.19
CA GLU A 183 15.43 -14.66 7.40
C GLU A 183 14.61 -15.56 6.46
N LYS A 184 13.52 -16.16 7.00
CA LYS A 184 12.58 -17.00 6.27
C LYS A 184 11.18 -16.38 6.24
N PRO A 185 10.93 -15.42 5.31
CA PRO A 185 9.63 -14.75 5.22
C PRO A 185 8.55 -15.67 4.64
N THR A 186 7.29 -15.27 4.78
CA THR A 186 6.25 -15.77 3.88
C THR A 186 6.44 -15.15 2.50
N ILE A 187 6.55 -15.99 1.48
CA ILE A 187 6.83 -15.57 0.10
C ILE A 187 5.53 -15.63 -0.69
N TYR A 188 5.04 -14.48 -1.15
CA TYR A 188 3.95 -14.40 -2.11
C TYR A 188 4.49 -14.24 -3.52
N ILE A 189 4.05 -15.10 -4.43
CA ILE A 189 4.40 -15.06 -5.85
C ILE A 189 3.12 -14.76 -6.64
N CYS A 190 3.13 -13.67 -7.39
CA CYS A 190 2.14 -13.39 -8.41
C CYS A 190 2.74 -13.72 -9.77
N ALA A 191 2.20 -14.73 -10.46
CA ALA A 191 2.63 -15.19 -11.77
C ALA A 191 1.43 -15.17 -12.77
N PRO A 192 0.99 -13.98 -13.23
CA PRO A 192 -0.13 -13.89 -14.15
C PRO A 192 0.17 -14.55 -15.49
N LYS A 193 -0.78 -15.33 -16.00
CA LYS A 193 -0.76 -15.86 -17.37
C LYS A 193 -1.32 -14.82 -18.35
N ASP A 194 -0.60 -13.71 -18.48
CA ASP A 194 -1.01 -12.57 -19.29
C ASP A 194 0.12 -12.13 -20.22
N ASP A 195 0.00 -12.50 -21.50
CA ASP A 195 0.99 -12.19 -22.53
C ASP A 195 1.13 -10.68 -22.78
N ALA A 196 0.18 -9.84 -22.33
CA ALA A 196 0.32 -8.39 -22.42
C ALA A 196 1.29 -7.82 -21.37
N MET A 197 1.72 -8.62 -20.39
CA MET A 197 2.71 -8.23 -19.38
C MET A 197 4.15 -8.60 -19.77
N THR A 198 4.36 -9.28 -20.90
CA THR A 198 5.67 -9.78 -21.33
C THR A 198 6.03 -9.26 -22.71
N LYS A 199 7.34 -9.20 -23.01
CA LYS A 199 7.85 -8.77 -24.33
C LYS A 199 7.68 -9.84 -25.41
N ASP A 200 7.48 -11.09 -25.00
CA ASP A 200 7.36 -12.27 -25.86
C ASP A 200 6.50 -13.33 -25.15
N MET A 201 5.80 -14.15 -25.94
CA MET A 201 4.94 -15.25 -25.50
C MET A 201 5.72 -16.39 -24.85
N THR A 202 7.04 -16.47 -24.99
CA THR A 202 7.89 -17.47 -24.32
C THR A 202 8.23 -17.11 -22.87
N LEU A 203 7.82 -15.93 -22.40
CA LEU A 203 8.21 -15.40 -21.09
C LEU A 203 7.02 -15.26 -20.15
N GLU A 204 7.33 -15.20 -18.86
CA GLU A 204 6.44 -14.87 -17.75
C GLU A 204 7.01 -13.68 -16.97
N SER A 205 6.11 -12.89 -16.39
CA SER A 205 6.46 -11.81 -15.47
C SER A 205 6.00 -12.18 -14.07
N TRP A 206 6.93 -12.37 -13.15
CA TRP A 206 6.64 -12.71 -11.77
C TRP A 206 6.89 -11.51 -10.86
N SER A 207 5.94 -11.24 -9.98
CA SER A 207 6.09 -10.29 -8.88
C SER A 207 6.06 -11.06 -7.57
N ILE A 208 7.19 -11.10 -6.89
CA ILE A 208 7.36 -11.73 -5.59
C ILE A 208 7.31 -10.63 -4.52
N LEU A 209 6.55 -10.84 -3.45
CA LEU A 209 6.46 -9.91 -2.32
C LEU A 209 6.68 -10.67 -1.01
N VAL A 210 7.50 -10.07 -0.15
CA VAL A 210 7.61 -10.46 1.26
C VAL A 210 7.28 -9.25 2.14
N ASN A 211 6.73 -9.51 3.33
CA ASN A 211 6.49 -8.47 4.31
C ASN A 211 7.83 -7.96 4.87
N ALA A 212 7.94 -6.65 5.07
CA ALA A 212 9.18 -6.02 5.50
C ALA A 212 8.95 -4.99 6.63
N PRO A 213 9.94 -4.78 7.53
CA PRO A 213 9.93 -3.61 8.40
C PRO A 213 10.04 -2.33 7.58
N HIS A 214 9.50 -1.25 8.14
CA HIS A 214 9.58 0.06 7.51
C HIS A 214 11.02 0.57 7.39
N HIS A 215 11.27 1.44 6.42
CA HIS A 215 12.53 2.17 6.27
C HIS A 215 12.68 3.30 7.30
N GLY A 216 13.92 3.60 7.71
CA GLY A 216 14.29 4.79 8.47
C GLY A 216 14.72 4.52 9.91
N VAL A 217 14.97 5.60 10.67
CA VAL A 217 15.62 5.57 12.01
C VAL A 217 14.92 4.66 13.01
N ASN A 218 13.58 4.60 12.94
CA ASN A 218 12.79 3.77 13.84
C ASN A 218 12.53 2.37 13.27
N GLY A 219 13.19 1.97 12.18
CA GLY A 219 12.99 0.72 11.43
C GLY A 219 14.31 0.20 10.88
N PHE A 220 14.29 -0.40 9.68
CA PHE A 220 15.49 -0.96 9.05
C PHE A 220 16.06 -0.02 7.98
N ASP A 221 17.40 0.04 7.88
CA ASP A 221 18.06 0.81 6.83
C ASP A 221 18.12 0.04 5.50
N TRP A 222 17.05 0.16 4.73
CA TRP A 222 16.95 -0.31 3.35
C TRP A 222 17.81 0.47 2.33
N SER A 223 18.67 1.42 2.74
CA SER A 223 19.59 2.12 1.82
C SER A 223 20.79 1.28 1.40
N ASN A 224 21.09 0.20 2.13
CA ASN A 224 22.22 -0.68 1.84
C ASN A 224 21.91 -1.62 0.65
N GLN A 225 22.38 -1.22 -0.53
CA GLN A 225 22.14 -1.96 -1.78
C GLN A 225 22.74 -3.36 -1.80
N GLU A 226 23.88 -3.59 -1.13
CA GLU A 226 24.51 -4.91 -1.06
C GLU A 226 23.66 -5.87 -0.23
N PHE A 227 23.25 -5.43 0.97
CA PHE A 227 22.33 -6.18 1.81
C PHE A 227 21.04 -6.52 1.06
N ASN A 228 20.43 -5.53 0.39
CA ASN A 228 19.17 -5.71 -0.34
C ASN A 228 19.31 -6.76 -1.45
N ARG A 229 20.43 -6.74 -2.18
CA ARG A 229 20.72 -7.73 -3.23
C ARG A 229 20.91 -9.12 -2.64
N THR A 230 21.61 -9.25 -1.52
CA THR A 230 21.77 -10.53 -0.81
C THR A 230 20.42 -11.06 -0.34
N TYR A 231 19.57 -10.20 0.24
CA TYR A 231 18.23 -10.56 0.69
C TYR A 231 17.31 -10.99 -0.47
N ALA A 232 17.37 -10.29 -1.60
CA ALA A 232 16.63 -10.69 -2.80
C ALA A 232 17.07 -12.07 -3.32
N ASN A 233 18.37 -12.38 -3.27
CA ASN A 233 18.88 -13.69 -3.67
C ASN A 233 18.48 -14.77 -2.67
N SER A 234 18.46 -14.50 -1.37
CA SER A 234 18.02 -15.49 -0.37
C SER A 234 16.53 -15.83 -0.50
N ILE A 235 15.70 -14.89 -0.99
CA ILE A 235 14.30 -15.16 -1.33
C ILE A 235 14.23 -16.12 -2.54
N ILE A 236 15.07 -15.90 -3.57
CA ILE A 236 15.15 -16.80 -4.73
C ILE A 236 15.62 -18.19 -4.31
N ASP A 237 16.65 -18.28 -3.46
CA ASP A 237 17.15 -19.55 -2.91
C ASP A 237 16.00 -20.33 -2.25
N GLN A 238 15.22 -19.68 -1.39
CA GLN A 238 14.08 -20.29 -0.72
C GLN A 238 12.99 -20.75 -1.70
N ILE A 239 12.74 -20.02 -2.79
CA ILE A 239 11.76 -20.45 -3.80
C ILE A 239 12.28 -21.69 -4.55
N GLU A 240 13.57 -21.73 -4.90
CA GLU A 240 14.18 -22.88 -5.58
C GLU A 240 14.26 -24.12 -4.66
N GLU A 241 14.43 -23.94 -3.35
CA GLU A 241 14.33 -25.01 -2.34
C GLU A 241 12.94 -25.66 -2.30
N HIS A 242 11.88 -24.93 -2.67
CA HIS A 242 10.52 -25.47 -2.84
C HIS A 242 10.30 -26.14 -4.21
N GLY A 243 11.36 -26.32 -5.00
CA GLY A 243 11.30 -26.97 -6.30
C GLY A 243 10.84 -26.07 -7.44
N ILE A 244 10.75 -24.74 -7.25
CA ILE A 244 10.32 -23.80 -8.29
C ILE A 244 11.58 -23.18 -8.93
N PRO A 245 12.01 -23.63 -10.12
CA PRO A 245 13.25 -23.17 -10.73
C PRO A 245 13.15 -21.72 -11.23
N ILE A 246 14.11 -20.87 -10.86
CA ILE A 246 14.15 -19.47 -11.28
C ILE A 246 15.42 -19.17 -12.07
N ARG A 247 16.60 -19.45 -11.51
CA ARG A 247 17.89 -19.00 -12.04
C ARG A 247 18.19 -19.58 -13.40
N THR A 248 17.82 -20.84 -13.61
CA THR A 248 17.98 -21.53 -14.90
C THR A 248 17.09 -20.97 -16.00
N ARG A 249 16.07 -20.17 -15.65
CA ARG A 249 15.06 -19.57 -16.55
C ARG A 249 15.10 -18.04 -16.56
N LEU A 250 15.97 -17.43 -15.77
CA LEU A 250 15.98 -16.00 -15.51
C LEU A 250 16.38 -15.19 -16.76
N GLU A 251 15.57 -14.20 -17.09
CA GLU A 251 15.80 -13.23 -18.19
C GLU A 251 16.05 -11.83 -17.65
N SER A 252 15.34 -11.45 -16.58
CA SER A 252 15.53 -10.18 -15.90
C SER A 252 15.29 -10.30 -14.42
N PHE A 253 16.07 -9.54 -13.64
CA PHE A 253 16.02 -9.51 -12.20
C PHE A 253 16.12 -8.06 -11.73
N SER A 254 15.16 -7.66 -10.90
CA SER A 254 15.23 -6.41 -10.15
C SER A 254 14.50 -6.58 -8.82
N PHE A 255 14.70 -5.64 -7.90
CA PHE A 255 13.98 -5.60 -6.64
C PHE A 255 13.56 -4.18 -6.30
N ARG A 256 12.56 -4.06 -5.42
CA ARG A 256 12.08 -2.79 -4.86
C ARG A 256 11.99 -2.92 -3.35
N THR A 257 12.57 -1.96 -2.67
CA THR A 257 12.64 -1.91 -1.21
C THR A 257 11.64 -0.91 -0.62
N PRO A 258 11.41 -0.95 0.70
CA PRO A 258 10.68 0.11 1.39
C PRO A 258 11.28 1.52 1.18
N ALA A 259 12.60 1.65 1.04
CA ALA A 259 13.25 2.94 0.75
C ALA A 259 12.94 3.43 -0.68
N ASP A 260 12.91 2.52 -1.66
CA ASP A 260 12.51 2.85 -3.04
C ASP A 260 11.06 3.33 -3.09
N LEU A 261 10.17 2.68 -2.34
CA LEU A 261 8.75 3.06 -2.28
C LEU A 261 8.57 4.42 -1.60
N GLU A 262 9.26 4.67 -0.48
CA GLU A 262 9.26 5.99 0.17
C GLU A 262 9.70 7.08 -0.82
N THR A 263 10.78 6.84 -1.56
CA THR A 263 11.30 7.80 -2.53
C THR A 263 10.34 8.01 -3.70
N ALA A 264 9.77 6.93 -4.25
CA ALA A 264 8.96 6.98 -5.46
C ALA A 264 7.60 7.67 -5.26
N VAL A 265 6.95 7.44 -4.11
CA VAL A 265 5.57 7.92 -3.88
C VAL A 265 5.40 8.74 -2.60
N ASN A 266 6.48 9.08 -1.90
CA ASN A 266 6.46 9.74 -0.59
C ASN A 266 5.61 8.98 0.45
N ALA A 267 5.67 7.63 0.45
CA ALA A 267 5.05 6.80 1.48
C ALA A 267 6.00 6.67 2.69
N PRO A 268 5.68 7.23 3.87
CA PRO A 268 6.58 7.20 5.03
C PRO A 268 7.00 5.77 5.43
N GLY A 269 8.31 5.56 5.51
CA GLY A 269 8.96 4.28 5.78
C GLY A 269 8.68 3.20 4.73
N GLY A 270 8.12 3.52 3.57
CA GLY A 270 7.68 2.54 2.59
C GLY A 270 6.44 1.74 3.02
N SER A 271 5.62 2.29 3.92
CA SER A 271 4.39 1.63 4.39
C SER A 271 3.38 1.47 3.24
N ILE A 272 2.91 0.25 2.99
CA ILE A 272 2.05 -0.03 1.82
C ILE A 272 0.55 0.19 2.06
N TYR A 273 0.12 0.36 3.31
CA TYR A 273 -1.30 0.63 3.68
C TYR A 273 -1.50 1.90 4.51
N GLY A 274 -0.52 2.80 4.53
CA GLY A 274 -0.52 3.95 5.45
C GLY A 274 -0.41 3.48 6.91
N THR A 275 -1.44 3.73 7.71
CA THR A 275 -1.50 3.30 9.12
C THR A 275 -2.01 1.87 9.28
N SER A 276 -1.40 1.07 10.15
CA SER A 276 -1.87 -0.29 10.48
C SER A 276 -3.27 -0.30 11.11
N SER A 277 -3.88 -1.49 11.18
CA SER A 277 -5.14 -1.74 11.91
C SER A 277 -4.92 -2.42 13.26
N ASN A 278 -3.73 -2.27 13.85
CA ASN A 278 -3.37 -2.91 15.11
C ASN A 278 -4.23 -2.39 16.28
N GLY A 279 -5.10 -3.27 16.78
CA GLY A 279 -6.01 -2.96 17.88
C GLY A 279 -7.31 -2.25 17.46
N ALA A 280 -8.35 -2.40 18.28
CA ALA A 280 -9.71 -1.97 17.97
C ALA A 280 -9.89 -0.45 17.75
N ARG A 281 -8.90 0.38 18.17
CA ARG A 281 -8.96 1.84 18.02
C ARG A 281 -8.20 2.39 16.82
N ALA A 282 -7.43 1.58 16.10
CA ALA A 282 -6.56 2.03 15.01
C ALA A 282 -7.34 2.80 13.92
N ALA A 283 -8.53 2.32 13.56
CA ALA A 283 -9.40 2.99 12.57
C ALA A 283 -9.79 4.43 12.99
N PHE A 284 -9.90 4.74 14.29
CA PHE A 284 -10.22 6.08 14.78
C PHE A 284 -9.02 7.03 14.80
N MET A 285 -7.80 6.51 14.61
CA MET A 285 -6.57 7.30 14.56
C MET A 285 -6.25 7.82 13.17
N ARG A 286 -6.88 7.24 12.13
CA ARG A 286 -6.77 7.65 10.73
C ARG A 286 -7.21 9.10 10.53
N ALA A 287 -6.59 9.77 9.56
CA ALA A 287 -7.06 11.08 9.14
C ALA A 287 -8.46 10.97 8.52
N LYS A 288 -9.35 11.88 8.91
CA LYS A 288 -10.68 11.98 8.30
C LYS A 288 -10.57 12.58 6.91
N ASN A 289 -11.50 12.22 6.02
CA ASN A 289 -11.56 12.80 4.68
C ASN A 289 -11.82 14.31 4.68
N ARG A 290 -12.61 14.82 5.64
CA ARG A 290 -12.77 16.25 5.89
C ARG A 290 -11.75 16.71 6.94
N SER A 291 -10.85 17.60 6.54
CA SER A 291 -9.87 18.20 7.45
C SER A 291 -10.52 19.14 8.47
N PRO A 292 -9.89 19.37 9.64
CA PRO A 292 -10.25 20.49 10.51
C PRO A 292 -10.07 21.87 9.85
N ILE A 293 -9.28 21.97 8.77
CA ILE A 293 -9.18 23.17 7.93
C ILE A 293 -10.32 23.17 6.93
N LYS A 294 -11.09 24.26 6.87
CA LYS A 294 -12.21 24.38 5.93
C LYS A 294 -11.69 24.28 4.48
N ASN A 295 -12.42 23.56 3.63
CA ASN A 295 -12.09 23.32 2.22
C ASN A 295 -10.78 22.53 1.97
N LEU A 296 -10.21 21.89 2.99
CA LEU A 296 -9.15 20.91 2.83
C LEU A 296 -9.69 19.50 3.05
N TYR A 297 -9.33 18.58 2.16
CA TYR A 297 -9.77 17.20 2.19
C TYR A 297 -8.58 16.25 2.03
N CYS A 298 -8.59 15.13 2.77
CA CYS A 298 -7.60 14.07 2.64
C CYS A 298 -8.23 12.86 1.94
N VAL A 299 -7.51 12.27 0.99
CA VAL A 299 -7.92 11.07 0.26
C VAL A 299 -6.78 10.06 0.25
N GLY A 300 -7.10 8.78 0.02
CA GLY A 300 -6.10 7.73 -0.17
C GLY A 300 -5.85 6.86 1.06
N GLY A 301 -4.81 6.04 1.00
CA GLY A 301 -4.59 4.94 1.95
C GLY A 301 -4.23 5.37 3.39
N SER A 302 -3.73 6.60 3.56
CA SER A 302 -3.43 7.19 4.87
C SER A 302 -4.63 7.93 5.49
N ALA A 303 -5.71 8.07 4.73
CA ALA A 303 -6.98 8.65 5.17
C ALA A 303 -8.03 7.55 5.37
N HIS A 304 -9.17 7.93 5.94
CA HIS A 304 -10.34 7.06 6.00
C HIS A 304 -10.82 6.69 4.58
N PRO A 305 -11.29 5.45 4.34
CA PRO A 305 -11.41 4.34 5.29
C PRO A 305 -10.11 3.56 5.55
N GLY A 306 -9.11 3.59 4.66
CA GLY A 306 -7.80 2.97 4.87
C GLY A 306 -7.10 2.60 3.56
N GLY A 307 -5.99 1.85 3.67
CA GLY A 307 -5.21 1.35 2.53
C GLY A 307 -5.86 0.18 1.77
N GLY A 308 -5.36 -0.08 0.56
CA GLY A 308 -5.89 -1.08 -0.37
C GLY A 308 -6.81 -0.47 -1.43
N LEU A 309 -6.77 -0.99 -2.66
CA LEU A 309 -7.47 -0.40 -3.81
C LEU A 309 -8.96 -0.13 -3.56
N PRO A 310 -9.76 -1.06 -2.98
CA PRO A 310 -11.18 -0.78 -2.75
C PRO A 310 -11.40 0.35 -1.73
N LEU A 311 -10.62 0.37 -0.65
CA LEU A 311 -10.73 1.39 0.39
C LEU A 311 -10.29 2.77 -0.11
N VAL A 312 -9.25 2.82 -0.96
CA VAL A 312 -8.80 4.04 -1.62
C VAL A 312 -9.86 4.57 -2.58
N GLY A 313 -10.51 3.68 -3.36
CA GLY A 313 -11.65 4.05 -4.22
C GLY A 313 -12.80 4.67 -3.44
N MET A 314 -13.22 4.02 -2.34
CA MET A 314 -14.24 4.57 -1.43
C MET A 314 -13.81 5.90 -0.79
N SER A 315 -12.53 6.05 -0.44
CA SER A 315 -11.97 7.33 0.04
C SER A 315 -12.21 8.45 -0.97
N GLY A 316 -11.94 8.17 -2.26
CA GLY A 316 -12.18 9.07 -3.38
C GLY A 316 -13.65 9.47 -3.51
N GLU A 317 -14.56 8.49 -3.45
CA GLU A 317 -16.00 8.73 -3.50
C GLU A 317 -16.50 9.60 -2.33
N ILE A 318 -16.06 9.31 -1.11
CA ILE A 318 -16.41 10.10 0.08
C ILE A 318 -15.95 11.54 -0.08
N VAL A 319 -14.74 11.77 -0.59
CA VAL A 319 -14.22 13.12 -0.82
C VAL A 319 -14.95 13.82 -1.95
N ALA A 320 -15.24 13.13 -3.05
CA ALA A 320 -16.01 13.68 -4.17
C ALA A 320 -17.39 14.14 -3.70
N ASN A 321 -18.10 13.31 -2.92
CA ASN A 321 -19.37 13.68 -2.30
C ASN A 321 -19.21 14.81 -1.27
N ALA A 322 -18.08 14.88 -0.57
CA ALA A 322 -17.83 15.91 0.41
C ALA A 322 -17.60 17.30 -0.20
N VAL A 323 -16.94 17.34 -1.35
CA VAL A 323 -16.67 18.54 -2.16
C VAL A 323 -17.91 18.92 -2.97
N GLY A 324 -18.50 17.96 -3.69
CA GLY A 324 -19.70 18.11 -4.52
C GLY A 324 -20.95 18.40 -3.69
N GLY A 325 -21.16 17.74 -2.56
CA GLY A 325 -22.27 18.05 -1.65
C GLY A 325 -22.19 19.44 -1.00
N ALA A 326 -21.02 20.10 -1.05
CA ALA A 326 -20.88 21.50 -0.63
C ALA A 326 -21.28 22.51 -1.72
N ARG A 327 -21.53 22.04 -2.95
CA ARG A 327 -21.96 22.82 -4.11
C ARG A 327 -23.06 22.03 -4.81
N ASN A 328 -24.36 22.25 -4.58
CA ASN A 328 -25.47 21.56 -5.28
C ASN A 328 -25.14 21.14 -6.74
N VAL A 329 -24.56 19.95 -6.97
CA VAL A 329 -24.22 19.45 -8.30
C VAL A 329 -25.24 18.36 -8.63
N GLN A 330 -25.99 18.56 -9.71
CA GLN A 330 -26.83 17.51 -10.27
C GLN A 330 -25.97 16.33 -10.70
N PRO A 331 -26.41 15.08 -10.45
CA PRO A 331 -25.64 13.91 -10.86
C PRO A 331 -25.40 13.93 -12.38
N LEU A 332 -24.19 13.51 -12.77
CA LEU A 332 -23.83 13.30 -14.17
C LEU A 332 -24.87 12.36 -14.80
N ARG A 333 -25.61 12.85 -15.79
CA ARG A 333 -26.52 12.02 -16.58
C ARG A 333 -25.68 11.10 -17.45
N ASN A 334 -25.95 9.80 -17.34
CA ASN A 334 -25.39 8.75 -18.20
C ASN A 334 -25.63 9.04 -19.68
#